data_AF-A0A5C2H7U2-F1
#
_entry.id   AF-A0A5C2H7U2-F1
#
_cell.length_a   1.000
_cell.length_b   1.000
_cell.length_c   1.000
_cell.angle_alpha   90.00
_cell.angle_beta   90.00
_cell.angle_gamma   90.00
#
_symmetry.space_group_name_H-M   'P 1'
#
loop_
_entity.id
_entity.type
_entity.pdbx_description
1 polymer ?
#
loop_
_entity_poly.entity_id
_entity_poly.type
_entity_poly.pdbx_seq_one_letter_code
_entity_poly.pdbx_strand_id
1 'polypeptide(L)' 'MTKEEFNASLKKLGLSQRDFSSISDTPYSTINNWGFNMNGKIIPVPKWVGPFLEHYDKSRKYDYLINEVFNAMEKLKEK' A
#
# COMPACT_ATOMS: atom_id res chain seq x y z
N MET A 1 -2.70 -10.59 8.83
CA MET A 1 -1.45 -10.83 8.11
C MET A 1 -0.29 -10.85 9.10
N THR A 2 0.76 -11.63 8.83
CA THR A 2 2.04 -11.58 9.56
C THR A 2 2.89 -10.39 9.09
N LYS A 3 4.02 -10.16 9.76
CA LYS A 3 4.99 -9.11 9.35
C LYS A 3 5.63 -9.43 8.01
N GLU A 4 5.88 -10.70 7.74
CA GLU A 4 6.45 -11.21 6.49
C GLU A 4 5.46 -10.98 5.35
N GLU A 5 4.19 -11.32 5.56
CA GLU A 5 3.11 -11.06 4.59
C GLU A 5 2.94 -9.56 4.32
N PHE A 6 2.99 -8.73 5.37
CA PHE A 6 2.95 -7.27 5.22
C PHE A 6 4.12 -6.76 4.36
N ASN A 7 5.36 -7.14 4.67
CA ASN A 7 6.54 -6.74 3.92
C ASN A 7 6.50 -7.24 2.47
N ALA A 8 6.01 -8.46 2.24
CA ALA A 8 5.84 -9.03 0.91
C ALA A 8 4.81 -8.23 0.08
N SER A 9 3.70 -7.81 0.69
CA SER A 9 2.71 -6.95 0.05
C SER A 9 3.29 -5.58 -0.31
N LEU A 10 4.05 -4.94 0.59
CA LEU A 10 4.73 -3.68 0.28
C LEU A 10 5.68 -3.83 -0.91
N LYS A 11 6.50 -4.89 -0.93
CA LYS A 11 7.43 -5.16 -2.03
C LYS A 11 6.70 -5.34 -3.37
N LYS A 12 5.57 -6.05 -3.39
CA LYS A 12 4.74 -6.22 -4.61
C LYS A 12 4.21 -4.88 -5.14
N LEU A 13 3.93 -3.93 -4.25
CA LEU A 13 3.44 -2.60 -4.60
C LEU A 13 4.56 -1.59 -4.91
N GLY A 14 5.83 -2.01 -4.79
CA GLY A 14 6.98 -1.13 -4.94
C GLY A 14 7.12 -0.12 -3.80
N LEU A 15 6.60 -0.45 -2.61
CA LEU A 15 6.64 0.40 -1.42
C LEU A 15 7.68 -0.11 -0.41
N SER A 16 8.30 0.84 0.29
CA SER A 16 9.01 0.60 1.54
C SER A 16 8.09 0.79 2.75
N GLN A 17 8.54 0.39 3.94
CA GLN A 17 7.83 0.72 5.18
C GLN A 17 7.79 2.22 5.47
N ARG A 18 8.74 3.01 4.95
CA ARG A 18 8.73 4.47 5.06
C ARG A 18 7.66 5.07 4.16
N ASP A 19 7.52 4.56 2.94
CA ASP A 19 6.43 4.96 2.04
C ASP A 19 5.08 4.63 2.66
N PHE A 20 4.95 3.41 3.22
CA PHE A 20 3.75 3.01 3.94
C PHE A 20 3.46 3.92 5.15
N SER A 21 4.49 4.34 5.89
CA SER A 21 4.37 5.29 6.99
C SER A 21 3.75 6.61 6.53
N SER A 22 4.25 7.15 5.42
CA SER A 22 3.75 8.41 4.86
C SER A 22 2.30 8.30 4.34
N ILE A 23 1.95 7.24 3.61
CA ILE A 23 0.60 7.11 3.01
C ILE A 23 -0.49 6.73 4.01
N SER A 24 -0.14 6.03 5.09
CA SER A 24 -1.09 5.58 6.11
C SER A 24 -1.13 6.49 7.34
N ASP A 25 -0.31 7.55 7.34
CA ASP A 25 -0.09 8.45 8.47
C ASP A 25 0.17 7.71 9.79
N THR A 26 0.88 6.58 9.70
CA THR A 26 1.26 5.76 10.84
C THR A 26 2.76 5.94 11.08
N PRO A 27 3.21 6.25 12.32
CA PRO A 27 4.63 6.44 12.58
C PRO A 27 5.49 5.24 12.16
N TYR A 28 6.62 5.51 11.52
CA TYR A 28 7.53 4.45 11.06
C TYR A 28 7.97 3.54 12.22
N SER A 29 8.21 4.10 13.41
CA SER A 29 8.55 3.33 14.61
C SER A 29 7.46 2.30 14.97
N THR A 30 6.19 2.69 14.87
CA THR A 30 5.04 1.80 15.09
C THR A 30 5.01 0.68 14.06
N ILE A 31 5.15 1.01 12.77
CA ILE A 31 5.17 0.02 11.68
C ILE A 31 6.35 -0.94 11.85
N ASN A 32 7.53 -0.41 12.18
CA ASN A 32 8.74 -1.19 12.37
C ASN A 32 8.54 -2.24 13.47
N ASN A 33 7.86 -1.87 14.56
CA ASN A 33 7.61 -2.75 15.70
C ASN A 33 6.59 -3.88 15.44
N TRP A 34 5.80 -3.83 14.35
CA TRP A 34 4.90 -4.94 14.02
C TRP A 34 5.68 -6.23 13.78
N GLY A 35 5.17 -7.34 14.32
CA GLY A 35 5.80 -8.65 14.28
C GLY A 35 6.85 -8.90 15.36
N PHE A 36 7.32 -7.87 16.06
CA PHE A 36 8.29 -8.04 17.15
C PHE A 36 7.62 -8.54 18.43
N ASN A 37 8.35 -9.36 19.18
CA ASN A 37 7.98 -9.75 20.52
C ASN A 37 8.41 -8.66 21.50
N MET A 38 7.44 -8.11 22.23
CA MET A 38 7.67 -7.15 23.30
C MET A 38 7.09 -7.74 24.59
N ASN A 39 7.95 -8.01 25.57
CA ASN A 39 7.57 -8.57 26.88
C ASN A 39 6.74 -9.87 26.79
N GLY A 40 7.10 -10.78 25.89
CA GLY A 40 6.42 -12.06 25.70
C GLY A 40 5.18 -12.00 24.78
N LYS A 41 4.83 -10.83 24.24
CA LYS A 41 3.68 -10.65 23.34
C LYS A 41 4.12 -10.15 21.97
N ILE A 42 3.64 -10.79 20.92
CA ILE A 42 3.84 -10.33 19.54
C ILE A 42 2.94 -9.13 19.28
N ILE A 43 3.50 -8.04 18.76
CA ILE A 43 2.73 -6.89 18.28
C ILE A 43 2.14 -7.26 16.91
N PRO A 44 0.81 -7.44 16.79
CA PRO A 44 0.23 -7.87 15.52
C PRO A 44 0.22 -6.72 14.51
N VAL A 45 0.26 -7.07 13.22
CA VAL A 45 -0.11 -6.13 12.16
C VAL A 45 -1.62 -5.83 12.30
N PRO A 46 -2.04 -4.54 12.37
CA PRO A 46 -3.45 -4.19 12.49
C PRO A 46 -4.28 -4.75 11.33
N LYS A 47 -5.51 -5.18 11.61
CA LYS A 47 -6.40 -5.81 10.60
C LYS A 47 -6.72 -4.90 9.42
N TRP A 48 -6.74 -3.58 9.61
CA TRP A 48 -7.04 -2.60 8.57
C TRP A 48 -5.95 -2.51 7.49
N VAL A 49 -4.72 -2.93 7.79
CA VAL A 49 -3.58 -2.84 6.86
C VAL A 49 -3.82 -3.65 5.59
N GLY A 50 -4.50 -4.80 5.69
CA GLY A 50 -4.85 -5.62 4.53
C GLY A 50 -5.77 -4.89 3.55
N PRO A 51 -6.99 -4.50 3.99
CA PRO A 51 -7.90 -3.72 3.15
C PRO A 51 -7.27 -2.43 2.63
N PHE A 52 -6.46 -1.74 3.42
CA PHE A 52 -5.77 -0.52 2.98
C PHE A 52 -4.87 -0.79 1.77
N LEU A 53 -3.98 -1.79 1.85
CA LEU A 53 -3.07 -2.12 0.75
C LEU A 53 -3.82 -2.60 -0.50
N GLU A 54 -4.91 -3.36 -0.32
CA GLU A 54 -5.77 -3.80 -1.42
C GLU A 54 -6.43 -2.61 -2.14
N HIS A 55 -7.00 -1.68 -1.39
CA HIS A 55 -7.65 -0.50 -1.98
C HIS A 55 -6.65 0.48 -2.58
N TYR A 56 -5.46 0.62 -1.98
CA TYR A 56 -4.37 1.42 -2.53
C TYR A 56 -3.88 0.89 -3.89
N ASP A 57 -3.74 -0.44 -4.05
CA ASP A 57 -3.40 -1.05 -5.34
C ASP A 57 -4.49 -0.82 -6.38
N LYS A 58 -5.76 -1.01 -5.99
CA LYS A 58 -6.92 -0.77 -6.86
C LYS A 58 -7.00 0.70 -7.31
N SER A 59 -6.77 1.66 -6.42
CA SER A 59 -6.82 3.09 -6.77
C SER A 59 -5.75 3.46 -7.78
N ARG A 60 -4.50 2.98 -7.59
CA ARG A 60 -3.41 3.22 -8.55
C ARG A 60 -3.71 2.67 -9.94
N LYS A 61 -4.29 1.47 -10.02
CA LYS A 61 -4.70 0.87 -11.30
C LYS A 61 -5.85 1.65 -11.95
N TYR A 62 -6.79 2.13 -11.15
CA TYR A 62 -7.89 2.95 -11.62
C TYR A 62 -7.39 4.28 -12.20
N ASP A 63 -6.51 5.00 -11.49
CA ASP A 63 -5.93 6.26 -11.96
C ASP A 63 -5.17 6.08 -13.28
N TYR A 64 -4.41 4.98 -13.41
CA TYR A 64 -3.74 4.62 -14.66
C TYR A 64 -4.74 4.42 -15.81
N LEU A 65 -5.77 3.59 -15.61
CA LEU A 65 -6.77 3.32 -16.64
C LEU A 65 -7.50 4.58 -17.08
N ILE A 66 -7.89 5.44 -16.14
CA ILE A 66 -8.58 6.69 -16.44
C ILE A 66 -7.70 7.61 -17.29
N ASN A 67 -6.42 7.74 -16.94
CA ASN A 67 -5.48 8.54 -17.73
C ASN A 67 -5.30 7.99 -19.16
N GLU A 68 -5.18 6.67 -19.32
CA GLU A 68 -5.09 6.06 -20.64
C GLU A 68 -6.35 6.27 -21.48
N VAL A 69 -7.54 6.19 -20.86
CA VAL A 69 -8.82 6.47 -21.53
C VAL A 69 -8.87 7.93 -21.99
N PHE A 70 -8.54 8.89 -21.13
CA PHE A 70 -8.52 10.31 -21.52
C PHE A 70 -7.51 10.58 -22.63
N ASN A 71 -6.31 10.02 -22.55
CA ASN A 71 -5.29 10.15 -23.61
C ASN A 71 -5.78 9.58 -24.95
N ALA A 72 -6.49 8.45 -24.93
CA ALA A 72 -7.08 7.87 -26.13
C ALA A 72 -8.19 8.76 -26.71
N MET A 73 -9.04 9.34 -25.85
CA MET A 73 -10.10 10.26 -26.27
C MET A 73 -9.55 11.53 -26.93
N GLU A 74 -8.50 12.14 -26.39
CA GLU A 74 -7.88 13.33 -27.00
C GLU A 74 -7.29 13.01 -28.38
N LYS A 75 -6.58 11.89 -28.52
CA LYS A 75 -6.04 11.44 -29.83
C LYS A 75 -7.11 11.19 -30.89
N LEU A 76 -8.34 10.85 -30.48
CA LEU A 76 -9.47 10.67 -31.39
C LEU A 76 -10.09 12.00 -31.82
N LYS A 77 -10.00 13.06 -31.02
CA LYS A 77 -10.50 14.40 -31.37
C LYS A 77 -9.59 15.12 -32.38
N GLU A 78 -8.30 14.78 -32.40
CA GLU A 78 -7.31 15.35 -33.31
C GLU A 78 -7.34 14.73 -34.72
N LYS A 79 -8.17 13.70 -34.94
CA LYS A 79 -8.38 13.01 -36.22
C LYS A 79 -9.71 13.39 -36.86
#